data_AF-A0A4P7U9R1-F1
#
_entry.id   AF-A0A4P7U9R1-F1
#
_cell.length_a   1.000
_cell.length_b   1.000
_cell.length_c   1.000
_cell.angle_alpha   90.00
_cell.angle_beta   90.00
_cell.angle_gamma   90.00
#
_symmetry.space_group_name_H-M   'P 1'
#
loop_
_entity.id
_entity.type
_entity.pdbx_description
1 polymer ?
#
loop_
_entity_poly.entity_id
_entity_poly.type
_entity_poly.pdbx_seq_one_letter_code
_entity_poly.pdbx_strand_id
1 'polypeptide(L)'
;MNDTPWIEARTIDLENARETFALAARHVLADVAGDYHAVITVPELARQVQERTRIRNRQAPGLWIGDILFRVAKDCHRRAEPLLGSLVIGPDGRMPEWYADTVNAVRGDVVTSPEMHAATERLECYRRHGADLPADGGEPALPRRPWPASGRHAHRVRPPRGRARRVRRPRARRARRRPRSPPRSPLPRPRSSARAASWCCPRPGCATTATETSLGSGHSNPPPTGSSPLNRRTTGVLDPSR
;
A
#
# COMPACT_ATOMS: atom_id res chain seq x y z
N MET A 1 15.02 24.68 -11.58
CA MET A 1 14.18 23.69 -10.89
C MET A 1 13.05 23.40 -11.86
N ASN A 2 12.95 22.19 -12.39
CA ASN A 2 11.85 21.86 -13.30
C ASN A 2 10.61 21.65 -12.44
N ASP A 3 9.69 22.62 -12.46
CA ASP A 3 8.34 22.46 -11.93
C ASP A 3 7.58 21.51 -12.85
N THR A 4 7.71 20.21 -12.62
CA THR A 4 6.88 19.22 -13.31
C THR A 4 5.41 19.50 -12.98
N PRO A 5 4.56 19.78 -13.98
CA PRO A 5 3.16 20.11 -13.71
C PRO A 5 2.42 18.91 -13.12
N TRP A 6 1.47 19.20 -12.23
CA TRP A 6 0.59 18.20 -11.66
C TRP A 6 -0.48 17.78 -12.68
N ILE A 7 -0.72 16.48 -12.79
CA ILE A 7 -1.77 15.89 -13.62
C ILE A 7 -2.93 15.47 -12.70
N GLU A 8 -4.18 15.66 -13.09
CA GLU A 8 -5.31 15.19 -12.31
C GLU A 8 -5.59 13.71 -12.65
N ALA A 9 -5.80 12.85 -11.65
CA ALA A 9 -6.02 11.41 -11.87
C ALA A 9 -7.22 11.13 -12.78
N ARG A 10 -8.22 12.02 -12.81
CA ARG A 10 -9.41 11.90 -13.68
C ARG A 10 -9.16 12.25 -15.15
N THR A 11 -8.03 12.90 -15.46
CA THR A 11 -7.67 13.25 -16.85
C THR A 11 -6.81 12.17 -17.50
N ILE A 12 -6.33 11.21 -16.70
CA ILE A 12 -5.76 9.96 -17.17
C ILE A 12 -6.77 8.84 -16.93
N ASP A 13 -6.63 7.73 -17.64
CA ASP A 13 -7.41 6.54 -17.37
C ASP A 13 -7.20 6.08 -15.92
N LEU A 14 -8.28 5.68 -15.23
CA LEU A 14 -8.25 5.38 -13.80
C LEU A 14 -7.41 4.14 -13.50
N GLU A 15 -7.40 3.14 -14.38
CA GLU A 15 -6.59 1.94 -14.19
C GLU A 15 -5.11 2.27 -14.39
N ASN A 16 -4.76 3.03 -15.43
CA ASN A 16 -3.40 3.54 -15.62
C ASN A 16 -2.91 4.37 -14.43
N ALA A 17 -3.79 5.20 -13.85
CA ALA A 17 -3.48 5.95 -12.63
C ALA A 17 -3.16 5.03 -11.45
N ARG A 18 -4.00 4.00 -11.23
CA ARG A 18 -3.84 3.02 -10.15
C ARG A 18 -2.57 2.17 -10.32
N GLU A 19 -2.23 1.78 -11.54
CA GLU A 19 -0.99 1.07 -11.84
C GLU A 19 0.24 1.94 -11.57
N THR A 20 0.22 3.19 -12.03
CA THR A 20 1.29 4.17 -11.78
C THR A 20 1.46 4.40 -10.27
N PHE A 21 0.35 4.54 -9.55
CA PHE A 21 0.38 4.66 -8.09
C PHE A 21 0.88 3.40 -7.39
N ALA A 22 0.53 2.19 -7.86
CA ALA A 22 1.02 0.93 -7.29
C ALA A 22 2.53 0.79 -7.45
N LEU A 23 3.07 1.13 -8.62
CA LEU A 23 4.51 1.14 -8.84
C LEU A 23 5.20 2.11 -7.88
N ALA A 24 4.70 3.35 -7.78
CA ALA A 24 5.25 4.35 -6.87
C ALA A 24 5.13 3.94 -5.39
N ALA A 25 4.00 3.34 -4.99
CA ALA A 25 3.75 2.85 -3.65
C ALA A 25 4.75 1.75 -3.26
N ARG A 26 5.03 0.80 -4.16
CA ARG A 26 6.04 -0.23 -3.93
C ARG A 26 7.41 0.39 -3.63
N HIS A 27 7.83 1.40 -4.39
CA HIS A 27 9.08 2.11 -4.12
C HIS A 27 9.06 2.83 -2.77
N VAL A 28 7.97 3.50 -2.41
CA VAL A 28 7.84 4.16 -1.10
C VAL A 28 7.98 3.14 0.03
N LEU A 29 7.30 2.02 -0.08
CA LEU A 29 7.30 0.99 0.96
C LEU A 29 8.66 0.28 1.05
N ALA A 30 9.36 0.08 -0.07
CA ALA A 30 10.72 -0.43 -0.07
C ALA A 30 11.70 0.52 0.66
N ASP A 31 11.54 1.84 0.48
CA ASP A 31 12.34 2.83 1.21
C ASP A 31 12.03 2.78 2.72
N VAL A 32 10.75 2.69 3.08
CA VAL A 32 10.32 2.56 4.49
C VAL A 32 10.85 1.26 5.10
N ALA A 33 10.87 0.16 4.35
CA ALA A 33 11.42 -1.12 4.79
C ALA A 33 12.94 -1.08 5.02
N GLY A 34 13.64 -0.04 4.55
CA GLY A 34 15.06 0.16 4.81
C GLY A 34 15.37 0.60 6.25
N ASP A 35 14.36 0.99 7.02
CA ASP A 35 14.52 1.40 8.41
C ASP A 35 13.80 0.43 9.36
N TYR A 36 14.54 -0.15 10.30
CA TYR A 36 13.98 -1.12 11.24
C TYR A 36 12.90 -0.48 12.12
N HIS A 37 11.76 -1.18 12.26
CA HIS A 37 10.54 -0.71 12.94
C HIS A 37 9.84 0.49 12.29
N ALA A 38 10.24 0.93 11.10
CA ALA A 38 9.55 2.01 10.40
C ALA A 38 8.20 1.54 9.83
N VAL A 39 7.18 2.36 10.03
CA VAL A 39 5.82 2.16 9.51
C VAL A 39 5.31 3.46 8.91
N ILE A 40 4.39 3.36 7.97
CA ILE A 40 3.78 4.51 7.30
C ILE A 40 2.26 4.49 7.47
N THR A 41 1.65 5.64 7.65
CA THR A 41 0.18 5.72 7.75
C THR A 41 -0.45 5.80 6.36
N VAL A 42 -1.70 5.35 6.23
CA VAL A 42 -2.47 5.46 4.97
C VAL A 42 -2.44 6.88 4.37
N PRO A 43 -2.69 7.98 5.12
CA PRO A 43 -2.63 9.33 4.57
C PRO A 43 -1.22 9.74 4.12
N GLU A 44 -0.19 9.30 4.83
CA GLU A 44 1.20 9.62 4.51
C GLU A 44 1.66 8.89 3.25
N LEU A 45 1.30 7.61 3.10
CA LEU A 45 1.54 6.86 1.86
C LEU A 45 0.85 7.54 0.67
N ALA A 46 -0.42 7.89 0.82
CA ALA A 46 -1.18 8.57 -0.24
C ALA A 46 -0.55 9.90 -0.66
N ARG A 47 0.00 10.65 0.29
CA ARG A 47 0.73 11.90 0.02
C ARG A 47 2.02 11.63 -0.74
N GLN A 48 2.84 10.68 -0.27
CA GLN A 48 4.13 10.36 -0.90
C GLN A 48 3.98 9.78 -2.31
N VAL A 49 2.97 8.93 -2.53
CA VAL A 49 2.67 8.36 -3.85
C VAL A 49 2.30 9.45 -4.84
N GLN A 50 1.39 10.36 -4.48
CA GLN A 50 1.02 11.49 -5.35
C GLN A 50 2.20 12.42 -5.62
N GLU A 51 3.05 12.67 -4.61
CA GLU A 51 4.24 13.51 -4.76
C GLU A 51 5.27 12.91 -5.73
N ARG A 52 5.45 11.58 -5.70
CA ARG A 52 6.36 10.87 -6.61
C ARG A 52 5.84 10.81 -8.04
N THR A 53 4.54 10.57 -8.22
CA THR A 53 3.96 10.43 -9.56
C THR A 53 3.58 11.76 -10.19
N ARG A 54 3.47 12.83 -9.39
CA ARG A 54 2.90 14.12 -9.80
C ARG A 54 1.46 14.02 -10.31
N ILE A 55 0.76 12.94 -9.93
CA ILE A 55 -0.66 12.73 -10.23
C ILE A 55 -1.46 13.01 -8.96
N ARG A 56 -2.42 13.92 -9.06
CA ARG A 56 -3.28 14.34 -7.97
C ARG A 56 -4.57 13.52 -7.95
N ASN A 57 -4.89 12.92 -6.82
CA ASN A 57 -6.19 12.31 -6.55
C ASN A 57 -6.88 13.07 -5.40
N ARG A 58 -8.08 13.60 -5.67
CA ARG A 58 -8.85 14.40 -4.71
C ARG A 58 -9.73 13.54 -3.79
N GLN A 59 -9.87 12.24 -4.07
CA GLN A 59 -10.60 11.32 -3.20
C GLN A 59 -9.84 11.07 -1.90
N ALA A 60 -10.59 10.80 -0.82
CA ALA A 60 -10.00 10.45 0.47
C ALA A 60 -9.11 9.19 0.33
N PRO A 61 -7.89 9.18 0.89
CA PRO A 61 -6.94 8.06 0.79
C PRO A 61 -7.53 6.67 1.03
N GLY A 62 -8.40 6.53 2.04
CA GLY A 62 -9.02 5.26 2.39
C GLY A 62 -9.88 4.64 1.29
N LEU A 63 -10.35 5.43 0.31
CA LEU A 63 -11.18 4.93 -0.80
C LEU A 63 -10.38 4.30 -1.95
N TRP A 64 -9.08 4.59 -2.06
CA TRP A 64 -8.30 4.18 -3.24
C TRP A 64 -6.95 3.54 -2.89
N ILE A 65 -6.44 3.71 -1.67
CA ILE A 65 -5.18 3.08 -1.24
C ILE A 65 -5.32 1.55 -1.11
N GLY A 66 -6.48 1.04 -0.70
CA GLY A 66 -6.70 -0.42 -0.64
C GLY A 66 -6.47 -1.10 -1.99
N ASP A 67 -7.04 -0.53 -3.07
CA ASP A 67 -6.87 -1.01 -4.45
C ASP A 67 -5.40 -1.04 -4.90
N ILE A 68 -4.63 -0.04 -4.49
CA ILE A 68 -3.20 0.07 -4.78
C ILE A 68 -2.42 -0.98 -4.00
N LEU A 69 -2.71 -1.12 -2.71
CA LEU A 69 -2.02 -2.07 -1.84
C LEU A 69 -2.31 -3.52 -2.25
N PHE A 70 -3.52 -3.79 -2.75
CA PHE A 70 -3.84 -5.07 -3.38
C PHE A 70 -2.97 -5.35 -4.62
N ARG A 71 -2.75 -4.34 -5.49
CA ARG A 71 -1.84 -4.46 -6.65
C ARG A 71 -0.39 -4.68 -6.22
N VAL A 72 0.08 -3.95 -5.20
CA VAL A 72 1.42 -4.14 -4.61
C VAL A 72 1.56 -5.55 -4.02
N ALA A 73 0.56 -6.04 -3.31
CA ALA A 73 0.57 -7.39 -2.73
C ALA A 73 0.69 -8.48 -3.82
N LYS A 74 -0.06 -8.35 -4.92
CA LYS A 74 0.09 -9.24 -6.08
C LYS A 74 1.50 -9.22 -6.68
N ASP A 75 2.11 -8.04 -6.79
CA ASP A 75 3.50 -7.93 -7.26
C ASP A 75 4.51 -8.55 -6.29
N CYS A 76 4.34 -8.34 -4.98
CA CYS A 76 5.18 -8.96 -3.95
C CYS A 76 5.08 -10.49 -4.01
N HIS A 77 3.85 -11.03 -4.10
CA HIS A 77 3.63 -12.47 -4.20
C HIS A 77 4.27 -13.07 -5.46
N ARG A 78 4.11 -12.43 -6.62
CA ARG A 78 4.76 -12.83 -7.87
C ARG A 78 6.29 -12.86 -7.77
N ARG A 79 6.88 -11.99 -6.95
CA ARG A 79 8.33 -11.89 -6.71
C ARG A 79 8.83 -12.78 -5.57
N ALA A 80 7.94 -13.55 -4.93
CA ALA A 80 8.23 -14.27 -3.70
C ALA A 80 8.82 -13.36 -2.60
N GLU A 81 8.27 -12.15 -2.48
CA GLU A 81 8.68 -11.14 -1.50
C GLU A 81 7.66 -11.03 -0.34
N PRO A 82 8.10 -10.56 0.83
CA PRO A 82 7.20 -10.24 1.93
C PRO A 82 6.22 -9.13 1.51
N LEU A 83 5.02 -9.14 2.09
CA LEU A 83 3.97 -8.18 1.78
C LEU A 83 4.33 -6.81 2.33
N LEU A 84 4.78 -5.93 1.44
CA LEU A 84 5.05 -4.52 1.76
C LEU A 84 3.84 -3.78 2.34
N GLY A 85 2.62 -4.25 2.06
CA GLY A 85 1.39 -3.72 2.65
C GLY A 85 1.34 -3.84 4.18
N SER A 86 2.12 -4.75 4.78
CA SER A 86 2.23 -4.90 6.24
C SER A 86 2.83 -3.69 6.94
N LEU A 87 3.56 -2.82 6.22
CA LEU A 87 4.14 -1.57 6.73
C LEU A 87 3.12 -0.42 6.84
N VAL A 88 1.93 -0.60 6.28
CA VAL A 88 0.90 0.44 6.21
C VAL A 88 -0.11 0.27 7.33
N ILE A 89 -0.18 1.28 8.20
CA ILE A 89 -1.05 1.28 9.37
C ILE A 89 -2.16 2.31 9.26
N GLY A 90 -3.25 2.05 9.98
CA GLY A 90 -4.33 2.99 10.19
C GLY A 90 -3.89 4.22 11.01
N PRO A 91 -4.71 5.28 11.04
CA PRO A 91 -4.43 6.49 11.82
C PRO A 91 -4.38 6.23 13.35
N ASP A 92 -4.99 5.14 13.81
CA ASP A 92 -4.98 4.65 15.18
C ASP A 92 -3.75 3.78 15.51
N GLY A 93 -2.94 3.43 14.50
CA GLY A 93 -1.77 2.56 14.64
C GLY A 93 -2.08 1.07 14.55
N ARG A 94 -3.31 0.69 14.17
CA ARG A 94 -3.71 -0.70 13.97
C ARG A 94 -3.61 -1.12 12.51
N MET A 95 -3.66 -2.43 12.24
CA MET A 95 -3.76 -2.90 10.88
C MET A 95 -5.17 -2.63 10.33
N PRO A 96 -5.28 -2.03 9.14
CA PRO A 96 -6.58 -1.85 8.52
C PRO A 96 -7.24 -3.19 8.12
N GLU A 97 -8.57 -3.20 8.09
CA GLU A 97 -9.39 -4.38 7.74
C GLU A 97 -8.99 -5.03 6.40
N TRP A 98 -8.65 -4.21 5.40
CA TRP A 98 -8.29 -4.70 4.05
C TRP A 98 -7.09 -5.65 4.02
N TYR A 99 -6.27 -5.66 5.08
CA TYR A 99 -5.05 -6.46 5.12
C TYR A 99 -5.34 -7.96 5.10
N ALA A 100 -6.23 -8.45 5.98
CA ALA A 100 -6.57 -9.86 6.04
C ALA A 100 -7.21 -10.34 4.74
N ASP A 101 -8.13 -9.54 4.18
CA ASP A 101 -8.75 -9.81 2.89
C ASP A 101 -7.72 -9.88 1.76
N THR A 102 -6.73 -8.99 1.77
CA THR A 102 -5.65 -8.98 0.77
C THR A 102 -4.75 -10.20 0.88
N VAL A 103 -4.39 -10.59 2.10
CA VAL A 103 -3.57 -11.79 2.33
C VAL A 103 -4.29 -13.04 1.82
N ASN A 104 -5.56 -13.20 2.18
CA ASN A 104 -6.39 -14.31 1.72
C ASN A 104 -6.51 -14.31 0.19
N ALA A 105 -6.85 -13.17 -0.42
CA ALA A 105 -7.05 -13.09 -1.86
C ALA A 105 -5.76 -13.29 -2.69
N VAL A 106 -4.59 -12.95 -2.15
CA VAL A 106 -3.31 -13.04 -2.87
C VAL A 106 -2.56 -14.34 -2.60
N ARG A 107 -2.57 -14.83 -1.34
CA ARG A 107 -1.81 -16.01 -0.91
C ARG A 107 -2.67 -17.21 -0.56
N GLY A 108 -3.98 -17.02 -0.35
CA GLY A 108 -4.89 -18.07 0.15
C GLY A 108 -4.81 -18.30 1.65
N ASP A 109 -4.03 -17.49 2.38
CA ASP A 109 -3.82 -17.67 3.82
C ASP A 109 -4.98 -17.04 4.61
N VAL A 110 -5.53 -17.81 5.57
CA VAL A 110 -6.53 -17.30 6.50
C VAL A 110 -5.85 -16.66 7.70
N VAL A 111 -5.93 -15.33 7.80
CA VAL A 111 -5.28 -14.56 8.87
C VAL A 111 -6.25 -14.31 10.02
N THR A 112 -6.07 -15.03 11.14
CA THR A 112 -6.88 -14.83 12.36
C THR A 112 -6.43 -13.64 13.21
N SER A 113 -5.14 -13.28 13.15
CA SER A 113 -4.57 -12.12 13.84
C SER A 113 -3.82 -11.24 12.84
N PRO A 114 -4.49 -10.24 12.22
CA PRO A 114 -3.90 -9.37 11.21
C PRO A 114 -2.64 -8.65 11.71
N GLU A 115 -2.64 -8.20 12.96
CA GLU A 115 -1.57 -7.46 13.60
C GLU A 115 -0.31 -8.29 13.80
N MET A 116 -0.47 -9.53 14.28
CA MET A 116 0.67 -10.43 14.48
C MET A 116 1.22 -10.91 13.14
N HIS A 117 0.33 -11.26 12.19
CA HIS A 117 0.74 -11.60 10.83
C HIS A 117 1.51 -10.45 10.17
N ALA A 118 1.02 -9.21 10.30
CA ALA A 118 1.71 -8.02 9.82
C ALA A 118 3.02 -7.75 10.55
N ALA A 119 3.14 -8.06 11.85
CA ALA A 119 4.40 -7.92 12.58
C ALA A 119 5.48 -8.86 12.02
N THR A 120 5.13 -10.11 11.73
CA THR A 120 6.04 -11.09 11.11
C THR A 120 6.43 -10.64 9.70
N GLU A 121 5.47 -10.28 8.86
CA GLU A 121 5.75 -9.81 7.49
C GLU A 121 6.61 -8.54 7.48
N ARG A 122 6.42 -7.63 8.45
CA ARG A 122 7.26 -6.43 8.58
C ARG A 122 8.71 -6.77 8.90
N LEU A 123 8.96 -7.74 9.79
CA LEU A 123 10.32 -8.18 10.08
C LEU A 123 11.01 -8.74 8.83
N GLU A 124 10.28 -9.55 8.05
CA GLU A 124 10.78 -10.07 6.79
C GLU A 124 11.01 -8.96 5.75
N CYS A 125 10.17 -7.93 5.71
CA CYS A 125 10.42 -6.73 4.89
C CYS A 125 11.75 -6.06 5.29
N TYR A 126 12.00 -5.83 6.57
CA TYR A 126 13.23 -5.19 7.04
C TYR A 126 14.48 -6.02 6.67
N ARG A 127 14.42 -7.35 6.85
CA ARG A 127 15.50 -8.27 6.47
C ARG A 127 15.76 -8.24 4.97
N ARG A 128 14.70 -8.33 4.17
CA ARG A 128 14.74 -8.32 2.70
C ARG A 128 15.33 -7.02 2.14
N HIS A 129 14.99 -5.89 2.75
CA HIS A 129 15.38 -4.56 2.29
C HIS A 129 16.65 -4.01 2.95
N GLY A 130 17.32 -4.81 3.78
CA GLY A 130 18.64 -4.48 4.32
C GLY A 130 18.61 -3.40 5.40
N ALA A 131 17.56 -3.36 6.21
CA ALA A 131 17.50 -2.47 7.37
C ALA A 131 18.64 -2.77 8.35
N ASP A 132 19.01 -1.77 9.15
CA ASP A 132 19.96 -1.96 10.25
C ASP A 132 19.26 -2.72 11.40
N LEU A 133 19.41 -4.05 11.42
CA LEU A 133 18.81 -4.94 12.41
C LEU A 133 19.77 -5.17 13.59
N PRO A 134 19.25 -5.42 14.81
CA PRO A 134 20.10 -5.84 15.92
C PRO A 134 20.77 -7.20 15.61
N ALA A 135 21.81 -7.54 16.39
CA ALA A 135 22.64 -8.72 16.14
C ALA A 135 21.89 -10.06 16.19
N ASP A 136 20.75 -10.10 16.87
CA ASP A 136 19.83 -11.25 16.93
C ASP A 136 18.92 -11.37 15.69
N GLY A 137 19.01 -10.44 14.74
CA GLY A 137 18.17 -10.39 13.54
C GLY A 137 16.80 -9.77 13.76
N GLY A 138 16.55 -9.14 14.91
CA GLY A 138 15.34 -8.41 15.25
C GLY A 138 14.13 -9.30 15.58
N GLU A 139 13.11 -8.67 16.17
CA GLU A 139 11.86 -9.32 16.60
C GLU A 139 10.63 -8.66 15.97
N PRO A 140 9.56 -9.45 15.68
CA PRO A 140 8.29 -8.90 15.24
C PRO A 140 7.69 -7.98 16.31
N ALA A 141 7.45 -6.72 15.96
CA ALA A 141 6.92 -5.73 16.89
C ALA A 141 5.58 -5.16 16.41
N LEU A 142 4.62 -5.02 17.32
CA LEU A 142 3.43 -4.20 17.05
C LEU A 142 3.86 -2.73 16.86
N PRO A 143 3.21 -1.99 15.95
CA PRO A 143 3.55 -0.60 15.72
C PRO A 143 3.38 0.17 17.04
N ARG A 144 4.44 0.83 17.52
CA ARG A 144 4.26 1.87 18.54
C ARG A 144 3.45 2.96 17.87
N ARG A 145 2.39 3.43 18.55
CA ARG A 145 1.47 4.46 18.03
C ARG A 145 2.26 5.51 17.23
N PRO A 146 1.94 5.73 15.95
CA PRO A 146 2.82 6.49 15.07
C PRO A 146 3.04 7.89 15.64
N TRP A 147 4.29 8.18 16.00
CA TRP A 147 4.74 9.56 16.11
C TRP A 147 4.78 10.12 14.69
N PRO A 148 4.31 11.36 14.42
CA PRO A 148 4.39 11.91 13.08
C PRO A 148 5.86 11.90 12.65
N ALA A 149 6.15 11.16 11.56
CA ALA A 149 7.49 11.03 11.02
C ALA A 149 8.01 12.43 10.67
N SER A 150 8.92 12.94 11.51
CA SER A 150 9.59 14.21 11.27
C SER A 150 10.66 13.96 10.21
N GLY A 151 10.28 14.23 8.96
CA GLY A 151 11.10 14.34 7.75
C GLY A 151 12.63 14.19 7.88
N ARG A 152 13.11 12.96 8.08
CA ARG A 152 14.53 12.62 7.97
C ARG A 152 14.73 11.44 7.02
N HIS A 153 14.16 11.53 5.82
CA HIS A 153 14.68 10.80 4.66
C HIS A 153 15.12 11.81 3.59
N ALA A 154 15.83 12.84 4.04
CA ALA A 154 16.71 13.58 3.15
C ALA A 154 18.02 12.80 3.11
N HIS A 155 18.33 12.23 1.94
CA HIS A 155 19.67 11.76 1.59
C HIS A 155 20.72 12.64 2.25
N ARG A 156 21.57 12.02 3.08
CA ARG A 156 22.69 12.69 3.74
C ARG A 156 23.81 12.96 2.73
N VAL A 157 23.56 13.83 1.76
CA VAL A 157 24.65 14.52 1.05
C VAL A 157 25.08 15.66 1.96
N ARG A 158 26.26 15.50 2.56
CA ARG A 158 26.88 16.46 3.47
C ARG A 158 27.46 17.61 2.62
N PRO A 159 26.88 18.83 2.60
CA PRO A 159 27.48 19.92 1.84
C PRO A 159 28.76 20.41 2.56
N PRO A 160 29.82 20.79 1.83
CA PRO A 160 30.99 21.39 2.43
C PRO A 160 30.62 22.75 3.05
N ARG A 161 31.03 22.96 4.31
CA ARG A 161 30.76 24.19 5.06
C ARG A 161 31.59 25.36 4.50
N GLY A 162 31.06 26.04 3.49
CA GLY A 162 31.55 27.33 3.02
C GLY A 162 31.13 28.45 3.99
N ARG A 163 32.12 29.12 4.59
CA ARG A 163 31.97 30.16 5.61
C ARG A 163 31.53 31.48 4.97
N ALA A 164 30.22 31.72 4.84
CA ALA A 164 29.68 32.99 4.37
C ALA A 164 29.63 34.03 5.50
N ARG A 165 30.42 35.09 5.30
CA ARG A 165 30.63 36.24 6.18
C ARG A 165 29.37 37.12 6.20
N ARG A 166 28.68 37.22 7.35
CA ARG A 166 27.54 38.13 7.55
C ARG A 166 28.00 39.59 7.50
N VAL A 167 27.61 40.32 6.46
CA VAL A 167 27.65 41.80 6.46
C VAL A 167 26.40 42.30 7.18
N ARG A 168 26.59 42.96 8.32
CA ARG A 168 25.56 43.73 9.01
C ARG A 168 25.39 45.08 8.30
N ARG A 169 24.15 45.47 7.98
CA ARG A 169 23.80 46.87 7.67
C ARG A 169 22.47 47.26 8.35
N PRO A 170 22.26 48.56 8.61
CA PRO A 170 21.77 49.04 9.89
C PRO A 170 20.28 49.42 9.89
N ARG A 171 19.73 49.51 11.12
CA ARG A 171 18.37 49.95 11.44
C ARG A 171 18.11 51.39 10.97
N ALA A 172 17.08 51.59 10.16
CA ALA A 172 16.45 52.89 9.95
C ALA A 172 15.15 53.00 10.78
N ARG A 173 14.96 54.20 11.35
CA ARG A 173 13.91 54.59 12.29
C ARG A 173 12.58 54.94 11.58
N ARG A 174 11.49 54.41 12.14
CA ARG A 174 10.27 55.10 12.65
C ARG A 174 9.47 56.06 11.73
N ALA A 175 8.25 55.65 11.36
CA ALA A 175 7.04 56.47 11.13
C ALA A 175 5.89 55.50 10.78
N ARG A 176 4.60 55.60 11.11
CA ARG A 176 3.71 56.47 11.89
C ARG A 176 2.49 55.59 12.26
N ARG A 177 1.77 55.94 13.32
CA ARG A 177 0.58 55.24 13.83
C ARG A 177 -0.69 55.53 12.99
N ARG A 178 -1.44 54.45 12.65
CA ARG A 178 -2.93 54.22 12.72
C ARG A 178 -3.89 55.04 11.81
N PRO A 179 -5.08 54.50 11.41
CA PRO A 179 -6.10 53.89 12.30
C PRO A 179 -6.67 52.53 11.90
N ARG A 180 -7.45 51.98 12.86
CA ARG A 180 -8.16 50.71 12.88
C ARG A 180 -9.41 50.76 11.98
N SER A 181 -9.66 49.70 11.22
CA SER A 181 -10.98 49.42 10.63
C SER A 181 -11.78 48.48 11.56
N PRO A 182 -13.10 48.67 11.72
CA PRO A 182 -13.95 47.89 12.61
C PRO A 182 -14.29 46.48 12.07
N PRO A 183 -14.69 45.53 12.95
CA PRO A 183 -15.03 44.16 12.58
C PRO A 183 -16.37 44.10 11.83
N ARG A 184 -16.43 43.35 10.73
CA ARG A 184 -17.70 42.93 10.13
C ARG A 184 -18.23 41.70 10.87
N SER A 185 -19.43 41.86 11.40
CA SER A 185 -20.25 40.83 12.05
C SER A 185 -20.62 39.67 11.10
N PRO A 186 -20.95 38.49 11.64
CA PRO A 186 -21.10 37.24 10.90
C PRO A 186 -22.48 37.11 10.23
N LEU A 187 -22.51 36.56 9.01
CA LEU A 187 -23.74 36.16 8.32
C LEU A 187 -24.29 34.82 8.87
N PRO A 188 -25.62 34.64 8.88
CA PRO A 188 -26.29 33.52 9.54
C PRO A 188 -26.17 32.17 8.81
N ARG A 189 -26.13 31.11 9.63
CA ARG A 189 -26.22 29.70 9.23
C ARG A 189 -27.61 29.37 8.67
N PRO A 190 -27.74 28.62 7.57
CA PRO A 190 -28.94 27.82 7.32
C PRO A 190 -28.88 26.51 8.13
N ARG A 191 -29.98 26.24 8.85
CA ARG A 191 -30.26 25.00 9.57
C ARG A 191 -30.57 23.86 8.59
N SER A 192 -29.96 22.71 8.90
CA SER A 192 -30.40 21.33 8.69
C SER A 192 -31.63 21.06 7.81
N SER A 193 -31.43 20.27 6.75
CA SER A 193 -32.36 19.20 6.43
C SER A 193 -31.60 17.88 6.38
N ALA A 194 -32.02 16.97 7.26
CA ALA A 194 -31.65 15.58 7.22
C ALA A 194 -32.13 14.97 5.91
N ARG A 195 -31.29 14.14 5.28
CA ARG A 195 -31.73 12.94 4.60
C ARG A 195 -30.59 11.93 4.62
N ALA A 196 -30.86 10.86 5.36
CA ALA A 196 -30.12 9.62 5.35
C ALA A 196 -29.97 9.13 3.90
N ALA A 197 -28.74 8.83 3.52
CA ALA A 197 -28.45 7.93 2.42
C ALA A 197 -27.51 6.87 2.98
N SER A 198 -28.12 5.87 3.61
CA SER A 198 -27.51 4.56 3.81
C SER A 198 -27.17 3.99 2.44
N TRP A 199 -25.89 4.00 2.08
CA TRP A 199 -25.42 3.25 0.92
C TRP A 199 -25.27 1.79 1.36
N CYS A 200 -26.37 1.06 1.24
CA CYS A 200 -26.32 -0.40 1.15
C CYS A 200 -25.59 -0.77 -0.14
N CYS A 201 -24.49 -1.50 0.01
CA CYS A 201 -23.90 -2.28 -1.08
C CYS A 201 -24.95 -3.23 -1.66
N PRO A 202 -25.15 -3.31 -2.99
CA PRO A 202 -25.89 -4.41 -3.57
C PRO A 202 -24.99 -5.67 -3.55
N ARG A 203 -25.28 -6.60 -2.63
CA ARG A 203 -24.92 -8.01 -2.77
C ARG A 203 -25.85 -8.64 -3.81
N PRO A 204 -25.36 -9.33 -4.86
CA PRO A 204 -26.19 -10.23 -5.65
C PRO A 204 -26.08 -11.63 -5.04
N GLY A 205 -27.18 -12.18 -4.55
CA GLY A 205 -27.22 -13.57 -4.11
C GLY A 205 -28.40 -13.87 -3.22
N CYS A 206 -29.45 -14.44 -3.83
CA CYS A 206 -30.52 -15.30 -3.30
C CYS A 206 -31.93 -14.83 -3.66
N ALA A 207 -32.50 -15.46 -4.69
CA ALA A 207 -33.91 -15.85 -4.72
C ALA A 207 -34.11 -17.01 -5.72
N THR A 208 -34.19 -18.22 -5.16
CA THR A 208 -34.93 -19.41 -5.63
C THR A 208 -36.41 -19.01 -5.84
N THR A 209 -37.18 -19.42 -6.85
CA THR A 209 -37.76 -20.72 -7.28
C THR A 209 -38.46 -20.42 -8.65
N ALA A 210 -38.88 -21.30 -9.56
CA ALA A 210 -39.35 -22.68 -9.49
C ALA A 210 -39.46 -23.26 -10.93
N THR A 211 -39.29 -24.59 -11.04
CA THR A 211 -40.08 -25.56 -11.83
C THR A 211 -40.33 -25.29 -13.33
N GLU A 212 -39.89 -26.21 -14.22
CA GLU A 212 -40.77 -27.28 -14.76
C GLU A 212 -40.16 -27.96 -16.01
N THR A 213 -39.96 -29.29 -15.88
CA THR A 213 -40.23 -30.39 -16.84
C THR A 213 -39.50 -30.54 -18.18
N SER A 214 -38.86 -31.73 -18.26
CA SER A 214 -38.88 -32.71 -19.36
C SER A 214 -37.72 -32.84 -20.36
N LEU A 215 -37.17 -34.07 -20.32
CA LEU A 215 -36.87 -34.98 -21.43
C LEU A 215 -35.75 -34.62 -22.40
N GLY A 216 -34.67 -35.41 -22.34
CA GLY A 216 -33.65 -35.46 -23.38
C GLY A 216 -32.51 -36.40 -23.04
N SER A 217 -32.74 -37.70 -23.17
CA SER A 217 -31.73 -38.76 -23.19
C SER A 217 -30.59 -38.47 -24.18
N GLY A 218 -29.35 -38.84 -23.86
CA GLY A 218 -28.33 -38.99 -24.91
C GLY A 218 -26.88 -39.06 -24.47
N HIS A 219 -26.38 -40.30 -24.37
CA HIS A 219 -25.02 -40.71 -24.75
C HIS A 219 -23.82 -40.32 -23.86
N SER A 220 -23.43 -41.33 -23.09
CA SER A 220 -22.08 -41.65 -22.64
C SER A 220 -21.03 -41.51 -23.75
N ASN A 221 -19.85 -40.99 -23.40
CA ASN A 221 -18.62 -41.31 -24.11
C ASN A 221 -17.44 -41.36 -23.11
N PRO A 222 -16.78 -42.52 -22.93
CA PRO A 222 -15.54 -42.62 -22.14
C PRO A 222 -14.31 -42.23 -22.99
N PRO A 223 -13.20 -41.78 -22.37
CA PRO A 223 -11.95 -41.56 -23.08
C PRO A 223 -11.24 -42.89 -23.40
N PRO A 224 -10.53 -42.99 -24.53
CA PRO A 224 -9.85 -44.21 -24.94
C PRO A 224 -8.58 -44.49 -24.11
N THR A 225 -8.50 -45.73 -23.64
CA THR A 225 -7.29 -46.41 -23.20
C THR A 225 -6.32 -46.57 -24.37
N GLY A 226 -5.12 -46.00 -24.23
CA GLY A 226 -4.02 -46.10 -25.19
C GLY A 226 -2.81 -46.75 -24.52
N SER A 227 -2.51 -47.96 -24.98
CA SER A 227 -1.53 -48.93 -24.52
C SER A 227 -0.08 -48.42 -24.39
N SER A 228 0.58 -48.90 -23.34
CA SER A 228 2.04 -49.11 -23.29
C SER A 228 2.51 -50.02 -24.42
N PRO A 229 3.82 -49.95 -24.77
CA PRO A 229 4.57 -51.19 -24.66
C PRO A 229 5.88 -51.04 -23.87
N LEU A 230 6.21 -52.15 -23.22
CA LEU A 230 7.49 -52.51 -22.63
C LEU A 230 8.69 -51.97 -23.41
N ASN A 231 9.68 -51.45 -22.68
CA ASN A 231 11.06 -51.77 -23.00
C ASN A 231 11.79 -52.32 -21.76
N ARG A 232 12.33 -53.51 -21.96
CA ARG A 232 12.96 -54.39 -20.98
C ARG A 232 14.46 -54.45 -21.35
N ARG A 233 15.32 -54.52 -20.33
CA ARG A 233 16.76 -54.82 -20.37
C ARG A 233 17.61 -53.58 -20.75
N THR A 234 18.74 -53.29 -20.10
CA THR A 234 19.83 -54.21 -19.75
C THR A 234 20.67 -53.69 -18.58
N THR A 235 21.17 -54.65 -17.82
CA THR A 235 22.18 -54.66 -16.76
C THR A 235 23.40 -53.74 -16.94
N GLY A 236 23.93 -53.24 -15.82
CA GLY A 236 25.24 -52.59 -15.75
C GLY A 236 25.66 -52.34 -14.30
N VAL A 237 26.12 -53.39 -13.62
CA VAL A 237 26.87 -53.35 -12.37
C VAL A 237 28.24 -52.72 -12.64
N LEU A 238 28.64 -51.71 -11.85
CA LEU A 238 30.05 -51.48 -11.52
C LEU A 238 30.19 -50.78 -10.18
N ASP A 239 30.59 -51.62 -9.23
CA ASP A 239 31.33 -51.40 -7.99
C ASP A 239 32.32 -50.21 -8.00
N PRO A 240 32.33 -49.35 -6.96
CA PRO A 240 33.49 -48.58 -6.58
C PRO A 240 34.02 -49.04 -5.22
N SER A 241 35.03 -49.92 -5.25
CA SER A 241 36.18 -49.92 -4.33
C SER A 241 35.90 -49.59 -2.86
N ARG A 242 35.68 -50.62 -2.02
CA ARG A 242 36.25 -50.69 -0.67
C ARG A 242 36.04 -52.04 0.00
#